data_AF-A0A945GU54-F1
#
_entry.id   AF-A0A945GU54-F1
#
_cell.length_a   1.000
_cell.length_b   1.000
_cell.length_c   1.000
_cell.angle_alpha   90.00
_cell.angle_beta   90.00
_cell.angle_gamma   90.00
#
_symmetry.space_group_name_H-M   'P 1'
#
loop_
_entity.id
_entity.type
_entity.pdbx_description
1 polymer ?
#
loop_
_entity_poly.entity_id
_entity_poly.type
_entity_poly.pdbx_seq_one_letter_code
_entity_poly.pdbx_strand_id
1 'polypeptide(L)'
;MFCSVVLSVLANVQPFCDKQLYSTLDASLTKENRFVMEMIYDEYLEEIHALETSQDELVSPVQFAQEQRDKEIQADILFDAFLDSILILQDGVEWNNAIQTVRRRALLSARKAHNPWPNTTWFDVATIGVTSSSVLSALDTFLVQFADDDRDDRFAAKIAKLQGNQEACVNAERRTMERWVIFNKIIEPYETIQTLSYSYPYIEKTNGGIGRTKFILLDGNSDVEQKKSIVRIFELHAAVYEKNILDLISLVKHTRINEGIDLLSNGCGISSKAKNAVLQKTAEIHEINITTIKSIQQLLTEEQLQKLEQEG
;
A
#
# COMPACT_ATOMS: atom_id res chain seq x y z
N MET A 1 3.53 33.67 13.32
CA MET A 1 2.29 32.87 13.41
C MET A 1 2.67 31.45 13.01
N PHE A 2 3.11 30.63 13.97
CA PHE A 2 3.55 29.26 13.72
C PHE A 2 2.33 28.35 13.88
N CYS A 3 1.80 27.84 12.78
CA CYS A 3 0.85 26.72 12.81
C CYS A 3 1.63 25.50 13.30
N SER A 4 1.53 25.24 14.59
CA SER A 4 1.81 23.93 15.19
C SER A 4 0.82 22.94 14.59
N VAL A 5 1.27 22.18 13.58
CA VAL A 5 0.54 20.99 13.15
C VAL A 5 0.81 19.94 14.22
N VAL A 6 -0.04 19.94 15.25
CA VAL A 6 -0.24 18.77 16.10
C VAL A 6 -0.91 17.74 15.20
N LEU A 7 -0.09 16.90 14.55
CA LEU A 7 -0.53 15.67 13.91
C LEU A 7 -0.87 14.69 15.04
N SER A 8 -2.04 14.84 15.65
CA SER A 8 -2.69 13.76 16.38
C SER A 8 -3.21 12.75 15.36
N VAL A 9 -2.30 12.00 14.75
CA VAL A 9 -2.64 10.70 14.19
C VAL A 9 -2.80 9.80 15.41
N LEU A 10 -4.02 9.35 15.67
CA LEU A 10 -4.24 8.17 16.52
C LEU A 10 -3.49 7.02 15.85
N ALA A 11 -2.22 6.88 16.18
CA ALA A 11 -1.37 5.80 15.73
C ALA A 11 -1.73 4.61 16.61
N ASN A 12 -2.68 3.80 16.15
CA ASN A 12 -2.84 2.47 16.71
C ASN A 12 -1.48 1.79 16.65
N VAL A 13 -1.05 1.21 17.76
CA VAL A 13 0.21 0.48 17.85
C VAL A 13 0.21 -0.64 16.79
N GLN A 14 1.35 -0.89 16.13
CA GLN A 14 1.49 -1.91 15.08
C GLN A 14 2.75 -2.75 15.32
N PRO A 15 2.79 -4.02 14.90
CA PRO A 15 1.70 -4.79 14.30
C PRO A 15 0.58 -5.06 15.31
N PHE A 16 -0.64 -5.19 14.79
CA PHE A 16 -1.82 -5.44 15.59
C PHE A 16 -2.76 -6.43 14.91
N CYS A 17 -3.18 -7.45 15.65
CA CYS A 17 -4.28 -8.30 15.21
C CYS A 17 -5.60 -7.63 15.57
N ASP A 18 -6.19 -6.87 14.63
CA ASP A 18 -7.52 -6.32 14.83
C ASP A 18 -8.62 -7.40 14.73
N LYS A 19 -9.87 -7.01 15.05
CA LYS A 19 -11.03 -7.92 14.96
C LYS A 19 -11.22 -8.51 13.56
N GLN A 20 -10.85 -7.79 12.50
CA GLN A 20 -10.97 -8.28 11.14
C GLN A 20 -9.95 -9.39 10.87
N LEU A 21 -8.70 -9.22 11.31
CA LEU A 21 -7.67 -10.24 11.22
C LEU A 21 -8.01 -11.44 12.12
N TYR A 22 -8.46 -11.20 13.34
CA TYR A 22 -8.91 -12.23 14.27
C TYR A 22 -10.00 -13.12 13.66
N SER A 23 -10.95 -12.55 12.92
CA SER A 23 -12.01 -13.32 12.26
C SER A 23 -11.48 -14.36 11.25
N THR A 24 -10.27 -14.17 10.72
CA THR A 24 -9.59 -15.15 9.86
C THR A 24 -9.20 -16.41 10.65
N LEU A 25 -8.81 -16.23 11.91
CA LEU A 25 -8.47 -17.33 12.84
C LEU A 25 -9.74 -18.03 13.30
N ASP A 26 -10.74 -17.28 13.76
CA ASP A 26 -12.01 -17.85 14.27
C ASP A 26 -12.74 -18.70 13.21
N ALA A 27 -12.67 -18.31 11.94
CA ALA A 27 -13.25 -19.06 10.84
C ALA A 27 -12.58 -20.44 10.61
N SER A 28 -11.31 -20.58 11.01
CA SER A 28 -10.49 -21.78 10.80
C SER A 28 -10.41 -22.67 12.04
N LEU A 29 -11.04 -22.25 13.14
CA LEU A 29 -10.94 -22.88 14.44
C LEU A 29 -12.09 -23.88 14.68
N THR A 30 -11.77 -25.02 15.29
CA THR A 30 -12.80 -25.94 15.78
C THR A 30 -13.58 -25.32 16.95
N LYS A 31 -14.86 -25.70 17.10
CA LYS A 31 -15.73 -25.17 18.16
C LYS A 31 -15.17 -25.35 19.57
N GLU A 32 -14.39 -26.40 19.79
CA GLU A 32 -13.83 -26.77 21.10
C GLU A 32 -12.74 -25.79 21.57
N ASN A 33 -11.99 -25.20 20.63
CA ASN A 33 -10.86 -24.32 20.94
C ASN A 33 -11.25 -22.83 20.98
N ARG A 34 -12.46 -22.47 20.54
CA ARG A 34 -12.90 -21.07 20.42
C ARG A 34 -12.87 -20.31 21.74
N PHE A 35 -13.29 -20.94 22.83
CA PHE A 35 -13.27 -20.29 24.15
C PHE A 35 -11.85 -19.95 24.60
N VAL A 36 -10.90 -20.88 24.39
CA VAL A 36 -9.49 -20.68 24.77
C VAL A 36 -8.84 -19.61 23.89
N MET A 37 -9.14 -19.62 22.59
CA MET A 37 -8.68 -18.60 21.64
C MET A 37 -9.14 -17.20 22.04
N GLU A 38 -10.41 -17.03 22.41
CA GLU A 38 -10.95 -15.73 22.83
C GLU A 38 -10.24 -15.22 24.09
N MET A 39 -9.99 -16.10 25.07
CA MET A 39 -9.25 -15.70 26.29
C MET A 39 -7.83 -15.23 25.98
N ILE A 40 -7.10 -15.95 25.13
CA ILE A 40 -5.73 -15.58 24.71
C ILE A 40 -5.75 -14.24 23.95
N TYR A 41 -6.77 -14.03 23.11
CA TYR A 41 -6.92 -12.80 22.35
C TYR A 41 -7.29 -11.61 23.24
N ASP A 42 -8.19 -11.79 24.21
CA ASP A 42 -8.54 -10.75 25.18
C ASP A 42 -7.33 -10.31 26.01
N GLU A 43 -6.52 -11.26 26.48
CA GLU A 43 -5.25 -10.99 27.19
C GLU A 43 -4.28 -10.19 26.30
N TYR A 44 -4.08 -10.62 25.05
CA TYR A 44 -3.29 -9.89 24.06
C TYR A 44 -3.79 -8.45 23.84
N LEU A 45 -5.11 -8.24 23.77
CA LEU A 45 -5.70 -6.91 23.59
C LEU A 45 -5.45 -6.00 24.81
N GLU A 46 -5.54 -6.54 26.02
CA GLU A 46 -5.23 -5.80 27.25
C GLU A 46 -3.77 -5.32 27.26
N GLU A 47 -2.83 -6.18 26.87
CA GLU A 47 -1.41 -5.84 26.78
C GLU A 47 -1.12 -4.80 25.69
N ILE A 48 -1.76 -4.91 24.51
CA ILE A 48 -1.64 -3.89 23.45
C ILE A 48 -2.20 -2.54 23.89
N HIS A 49 -3.36 -2.51 24.55
CA HIS A 49 -3.96 -1.26 25.05
C HIS A 49 -3.08 -0.59 26.12
N ALA A 50 -2.38 -1.37 26.94
CA ALA A 50 -1.41 -0.82 27.89
C ALA A 50 -0.29 -0.04 27.17
N LEU A 51 0.14 -0.46 25.98
CA LEU A 51 1.13 0.27 25.17
C LEU A 51 0.61 1.61 24.64
N GLU A 52 -0.69 1.73 24.37
CA GLU A 52 -1.31 2.96 23.85
C GLU A 52 -1.45 4.04 24.91
N THR A 53 -1.81 3.66 26.15
CA THR A 53 -2.14 4.58 27.25
C THR A 53 -0.98 5.39 27.86
N SER A 54 0.26 5.21 27.40
CA SER A 54 1.45 5.82 28.02
C SER A 54 1.79 7.27 27.64
N GLN A 55 0.91 8.02 26.97
CA GLN A 55 1.23 9.37 26.46
C GLN A 55 0.50 10.51 27.19
N ASP A 56 1.16 11.08 28.21
CA ASP A 56 0.68 12.30 28.90
C ASP A 56 1.67 13.50 28.83
N GLU A 57 2.82 13.38 28.17
CA GLU A 57 3.83 14.46 28.13
C GLU A 57 4.01 15.12 26.75
N LEU A 58 4.25 16.44 26.77
CA LEU A 58 4.69 17.23 25.60
C LEU A 58 6.12 16.82 25.21
N VAL A 59 6.24 15.78 24.39
CA VAL A 59 7.51 15.27 23.87
C VAL A 59 7.90 15.95 22.55
N SER A 60 9.20 16.07 22.28
CA SER A 60 9.68 16.60 21.00
C SER A 60 9.32 15.66 19.84
N PRO A 61 9.20 16.13 18.59
CA PRO A 61 8.89 15.26 17.45
C PRO A 61 9.85 14.07 17.27
N VAL A 62 11.13 14.26 17.63
CA VAL A 62 12.14 13.19 17.58
C VAL A 62 11.89 12.15 18.67
N GLN A 63 11.65 12.59 19.91
CA GLN A 63 11.30 11.69 21.02
C GLN A 63 10.02 10.92 20.73
N PHE A 64 8.99 11.60 20.21
CA PHE A 64 7.76 10.95 19.77
C PHE A 64 8.04 9.86 18.73
N ALA A 65 8.90 10.11 17.73
CA ALA A 65 9.25 9.10 16.74
C ALA A 65 10.02 7.91 17.36
N GLN A 66 10.86 8.15 18.37
CA GLN A 66 11.57 7.08 19.09
C GLN A 66 10.61 6.25 19.96
N GLU A 67 9.71 6.89 20.69
CA GLU A 67 8.67 6.21 21.48
C GLU A 67 7.77 5.34 20.59
N GLN A 68 7.36 5.86 19.43
CA GLN A 68 6.57 5.08 18.47
C GLN A 68 7.35 3.86 17.96
N ARG A 69 8.66 3.98 17.70
CA ARG A 69 9.50 2.83 17.35
C ARG A 69 9.53 1.79 18.47
N ASP A 70 9.72 2.23 19.71
CA ASP A 70 9.83 1.34 20.86
C ASP A 70 8.48 0.66 21.17
N LYS A 71 7.35 1.35 20.93
CA LYS A 71 6.01 0.75 20.96
C LYS A 71 5.83 -0.29 19.86
N GLU A 72 6.30 -0.03 18.63
CA GLU A 72 6.23 -1.03 17.55
C GLU A 72 7.07 -2.28 17.90
N ILE A 73 8.24 -2.12 18.52
CA ILE A 73 9.06 -3.26 19.01
C ILE A 73 8.30 -4.09 20.05
N GLN A 74 7.68 -3.43 21.03
CA GLN A 74 6.90 -4.14 22.06
C GLN A 74 5.70 -4.85 21.45
N ALA A 75 5.02 -4.21 20.50
CA ALA A 75 3.89 -4.80 19.79
C ALA A 75 4.28 -6.02 18.94
N ASP A 76 5.44 -5.98 18.27
CA ASP A 76 5.99 -7.13 17.55
C ASP A 76 6.16 -8.33 18.50
N ILE A 77 6.75 -8.11 19.69
CA ILE A 77 6.95 -9.15 20.71
C ILE A 77 5.62 -9.72 21.18
N LEU A 78 4.66 -8.86 21.53
CA LEU A 78 3.33 -9.28 21.98
C LEU A 78 2.58 -10.04 20.89
N PHE A 79 2.67 -9.59 19.65
CA PHE A 79 2.02 -10.23 18.52
C PHE A 79 2.61 -11.61 18.23
N ASP A 80 3.94 -11.77 18.27
CA ASP A 80 4.56 -13.09 18.12
C ASP A 80 4.22 -14.03 19.29
N ALA A 81 4.20 -13.52 20.53
CA ALA A 81 3.77 -14.31 21.69
C ALA A 81 2.31 -14.76 21.58
N PHE A 82 1.42 -13.89 21.08
CA PHE A 82 0.04 -14.24 20.76
C PHE A 82 -0.02 -15.36 19.71
N LEU A 83 0.68 -15.21 18.57
CA LEU A 83 0.69 -16.21 17.51
C LEU A 83 1.25 -17.57 17.99
N ASP A 84 2.29 -17.57 18.81
CA ASP A 84 2.88 -18.79 19.38
C ASP A 84 1.92 -19.46 20.38
N SER A 85 1.18 -18.67 21.18
CA SER A 85 0.20 -19.17 22.15
C SER A 85 -1.00 -19.83 21.47
N ILE A 86 -1.42 -19.32 20.32
CA ILE A 86 -2.55 -19.89 19.57
C ILE A 86 -2.12 -21.06 18.67
N LEU A 87 -0.84 -21.12 18.28
CA LEU A 87 -0.31 -22.18 17.41
C LEU A 87 -0.56 -23.57 18.01
N ILE A 88 -0.46 -23.72 19.34
CA ILE A 88 -0.64 -24.99 20.04
C ILE A 88 -2.10 -25.42 20.22
N LEU A 89 -3.06 -24.56 19.90
CA LEU A 89 -4.49 -24.87 20.12
C LEU A 89 -4.99 -25.97 19.19
N GLN A 90 -4.48 -26.02 17.97
CA GLN A 90 -4.94 -26.96 16.96
C GLN A 90 -3.80 -27.30 15.99
N ASP A 91 -3.79 -28.54 15.52
CA ASP A 91 -2.93 -28.95 14.41
C ASP A 91 -3.71 -28.94 13.09
N GLY A 92 -3.08 -28.54 12.01
CA GLY A 92 -3.65 -28.67 10.66
C GLY A 92 -3.17 -27.63 9.68
N VAL A 93 -3.25 -27.97 8.39
CA VAL A 93 -2.83 -27.09 7.30
C VAL A 93 -3.67 -25.81 7.27
N GLU A 94 -4.98 -25.91 7.46
CA GLU A 94 -5.89 -24.74 7.44
C GLU A 94 -5.60 -23.77 8.59
N TRP A 95 -5.38 -24.30 9.79
CA TRP A 95 -5.01 -23.49 10.97
C TRP A 95 -3.68 -22.77 10.78
N ASN A 96 -2.65 -23.50 10.34
CA ASN A 96 -1.33 -22.93 10.08
C ASN A 96 -1.39 -21.85 8.98
N ASN A 97 -2.19 -22.07 7.92
CA ASN A 97 -2.40 -21.08 6.86
C ASN A 97 -3.12 -19.83 7.37
N ALA A 98 -4.06 -19.96 8.31
CA ALA A 98 -4.76 -18.83 8.93
C ALA A 98 -3.80 -17.99 9.77
N ILE A 99 -2.97 -18.63 10.61
CA ILE A 99 -1.90 -17.96 11.38
C ILE A 99 -0.93 -17.21 10.46
N GLN A 100 -0.44 -17.87 9.40
CA GLN A 100 0.45 -17.24 8.42
C GLN A 100 -0.21 -16.04 7.73
N THR A 101 -1.50 -16.15 7.39
CA THR A 101 -2.25 -15.06 6.78
C THR A 101 -2.40 -13.86 7.73
N VAL A 102 -2.69 -14.11 9.00
CA VAL A 102 -2.76 -13.05 10.02
C VAL A 102 -1.39 -12.39 10.19
N ARG A 103 -0.32 -13.17 10.35
CA ARG A 103 1.05 -12.64 10.43
C ARG A 103 1.41 -11.78 9.23
N ARG A 104 1.20 -12.30 8.01
CA ARG A 104 1.47 -11.57 6.75
C ARG A 104 0.75 -10.22 6.72
N ARG A 105 -0.55 -10.21 7.00
CA ARG A 105 -1.35 -8.99 6.93
C ARG A 105 -1.00 -7.99 8.02
N ALA A 106 -0.72 -8.45 9.24
CA ALA A 106 -0.29 -7.59 10.34
C ALA A 106 1.06 -6.92 10.03
N LEU A 107 2.05 -7.68 9.53
CA LEU A 107 3.35 -7.13 9.14
C LEU A 107 3.24 -6.14 7.96
N LEU A 108 2.41 -6.43 6.96
CA LEU A 108 2.17 -5.49 5.85
C LEU A 108 1.46 -4.22 6.31
N SER A 109 0.50 -4.33 7.24
CA SER A 109 -0.16 -3.18 7.87
C SER A 109 0.83 -2.34 8.69
N ALA A 110 1.72 -2.97 9.47
CA ALA A 110 2.77 -2.29 10.22
C ALA A 110 3.73 -1.52 9.30
N ARG A 111 4.14 -2.13 8.18
CA ARG A 111 4.96 -1.46 7.17
C ARG A 111 4.26 -0.28 6.52
N LYS A 112 2.95 -0.38 6.29
CA LYS A 112 2.13 0.72 5.74
C LYS A 112 1.98 1.85 6.77
N ALA A 113 1.81 1.50 8.04
CA ALA A 113 1.81 2.45 9.14
C ALA A 113 3.19 3.12 9.25
N HIS A 114 3.18 4.43 9.49
CA HIS A 114 4.40 5.23 9.64
C HIS A 114 5.40 5.15 8.46
N ASN A 115 5.00 4.65 7.29
CA ASN A 115 5.84 4.58 6.10
C ASN A 115 6.25 5.99 5.64
N PRO A 116 7.55 6.35 5.66
CA PRO A 116 7.99 7.65 5.19
C PRO A 116 7.97 7.77 3.65
N TRP A 117 7.68 6.67 2.94
CA TRP A 117 7.56 6.54 1.49
C TRP A 117 6.15 6.05 1.09
N PRO A 118 5.09 6.87 1.24
CA PRO A 118 3.70 6.42 1.09
C PRO A 118 3.34 5.89 -0.30
N ASN A 119 4.12 6.22 -1.34
CA ASN A 119 3.93 5.70 -2.71
C ASN A 119 4.81 4.48 -3.02
N THR A 120 5.53 3.94 -2.02
CA THR A 120 6.14 2.62 -2.04
C THR A 120 5.31 1.70 -1.16
N THR A 121 4.49 0.87 -1.79
CA THR A 121 3.57 -0.02 -1.08
C THR A 121 4.09 -1.45 -1.10
N TRP A 122 4.02 -2.09 0.07
CA TRP A 122 4.17 -3.53 0.24
C TRP A 122 2.75 -4.08 0.35
N PHE A 123 2.26 -4.82 -0.65
CA PHE A 123 0.89 -5.31 -0.66
C PHE A 123 0.85 -6.84 -0.62
N ASP A 124 -0.26 -7.39 -0.12
CA ASP A 124 -0.50 -8.83 -0.05
C ASP A 124 -0.99 -9.32 -1.42
N VAL A 125 -0.18 -10.09 -2.14
CA VAL A 125 -0.58 -10.65 -3.45
C VAL A 125 -1.80 -11.57 -3.36
N ALA A 126 -2.15 -12.10 -2.18
CA ALA A 126 -3.39 -12.83 -1.99
C ALA A 126 -4.63 -11.97 -2.26
N THR A 127 -4.54 -10.65 -2.04
CA THR A 127 -5.66 -9.71 -2.30
C THR A 127 -6.01 -9.57 -3.77
N ILE A 128 -5.08 -9.92 -4.66
CA ILE A 128 -5.31 -9.94 -6.12
C ILE A 128 -5.53 -11.36 -6.66
N GLY A 129 -5.81 -12.32 -5.76
CA GLY A 129 -6.16 -13.70 -6.13
C GLY A 129 -4.98 -14.66 -6.26
N VAL A 130 -3.75 -14.26 -5.91
CA VAL A 130 -2.59 -15.17 -5.91
C VAL A 130 -2.65 -16.10 -4.70
N THR A 131 -2.89 -17.38 -4.93
CA THR A 131 -3.04 -18.41 -3.88
C THR A 131 -1.91 -19.44 -3.87
N SER A 132 -0.89 -19.27 -4.72
CA SER A 132 0.25 -20.18 -4.80
C SER A 132 1.00 -20.25 -3.47
N SER A 133 1.04 -21.44 -2.87
CA SER A 133 1.70 -21.67 -1.57
C SER A 133 3.17 -21.28 -1.60
N SER A 134 3.91 -21.57 -2.67
CA SER A 134 5.33 -21.21 -2.78
C SER A 134 5.55 -19.71 -2.79
N VAL A 135 4.63 -18.94 -3.39
CA VAL A 135 4.72 -17.47 -3.45
C VAL A 135 4.40 -16.87 -2.08
N LEU A 136 3.31 -17.34 -1.46
CA LEU A 136 2.91 -16.88 -0.14
C LEU A 136 3.97 -17.22 0.91
N SER A 137 4.56 -18.41 0.87
CA SER A 137 5.68 -18.77 1.75
C SER A 137 6.93 -17.93 1.52
N ALA A 138 7.26 -17.59 0.27
CA ALA A 138 8.38 -16.70 -0.04
C ALA A 138 8.13 -15.28 0.50
N LEU A 139 6.89 -14.79 0.36
CA LEU A 139 6.46 -13.50 0.90
C LEU A 139 6.50 -13.49 2.44
N ASP A 140 5.98 -14.52 3.10
CA ASP A 140 5.99 -14.65 4.56
C ASP A 140 7.43 -14.71 5.10
N THR A 141 8.30 -15.48 4.44
CA THR A 141 9.72 -15.55 4.78
C THR A 141 10.38 -14.17 4.66
N PHE A 142 10.12 -13.45 3.58
CA PHE A 142 10.65 -12.11 3.38
C PHE A 142 10.17 -11.13 4.48
N LEU A 143 8.87 -11.15 4.81
CA LEU A 143 8.30 -10.24 5.78
C LEU A 143 8.88 -10.46 7.19
N VAL A 144 9.00 -11.72 7.61
CA VAL A 144 9.60 -12.09 8.90
C VAL A 144 11.09 -11.74 8.92
N GLN A 145 11.84 -12.12 7.88
CA GLN A 145 13.29 -11.90 7.83
C GLN A 145 13.68 -10.42 7.95
N PHE A 146 12.87 -9.52 7.38
CA PHE A 146 13.20 -8.10 7.31
C PHE A 146 12.28 -7.21 8.17
N ALA A 147 11.53 -7.76 9.12
CA ALA A 147 10.62 -6.98 9.97
C ALA A 147 11.37 -5.90 10.77
N ASP A 148 12.43 -6.30 11.48
CA ASP A 148 13.25 -5.40 12.30
C ASP A 148 13.97 -4.33 11.47
N ASP A 149 14.64 -4.75 10.39
CA ASP A 149 15.36 -3.85 9.49
C ASP A 149 14.44 -2.81 8.83
N ASP A 150 13.23 -3.22 8.45
CA ASP A 150 12.23 -2.30 7.89
C ASP A 150 11.79 -1.25 8.91
N ARG A 151 11.41 -1.68 10.12
CA ARG A 151 11.03 -0.79 11.21
C ARG A 151 12.15 0.20 11.52
N ASP A 152 13.37 -0.29 11.70
CA ASP A 152 14.50 0.57 12.03
C ASP A 152 14.80 1.60 10.94
N ASP A 153 14.73 1.22 9.65
CA ASP A 153 14.94 2.16 8.56
C ASP A 153 13.79 3.16 8.37
N ARG A 154 12.52 2.75 8.59
CA ARG A 154 11.36 3.68 8.59
C ARG A 154 11.56 4.78 9.62
N PHE A 155 11.89 4.42 10.86
CA PHE A 155 12.08 5.39 11.93
C PHE A 155 13.39 6.17 11.80
N ALA A 156 14.48 5.55 11.33
CA ALA A 156 15.73 6.25 11.04
C ALA A 156 15.51 7.34 9.99
N ALA A 157 14.79 7.05 8.89
CA ALA A 157 14.45 8.04 7.88
C ALA A 157 13.58 9.18 8.46
N LYS A 158 12.56 8.84 9.25
CA LYS A 158 11.66 9.82 9.88
C LYS A 158 12.41 10.77 10.83
N ILE A 159 13.24 10.22 11.70
CA ILE A 159 14.07 10.98 12.66
C ILE A 159 15.08 11.85 11.91
N ALA A 160 15.76 11.29 10.90
CA ALA A 160 16.73 12.03 10.10
C ALA A 160 16.09 13.24 9.38
N LYS A 161 14.87 13.10 8.84
CA LYS A 161 14.09 14.25 8.29
C LYS A 161 13.85 15.33 9.33
N LEU A 162 13.39 14.95 10.53
CA LEU A 162 13.11 15.89 11.63
C LEU A 162 14.37 16.64 12.10
N GLN A 163 15.52 16.00 12.03
CA GLN A 163 16.81 16.57 12.42
C GLN A 163 17.52 17.32 11.28
N GLY A 164 16.98 17.31 10.06
CA GLY A 164 17.66 17.87 8.88
C GLY A 164 18.90 17.07 8.45
N ASN A 165 19.06 15.83 8.90
CA ASN A 165 20.18 14.96 8.53
C ASN A 165 19.88 14.24 7.21
N GLN A 166 20.17 14.94 6.11
CA GLN A 166 19.89 14.46 4.76
C GLN A 166 20.60 13.15 4.42
N GLU A 167 21.86 12.99 4.83
CA GLU A 167 22.66 11.79 4.52
C GLU A 167 22.10 10.54 5.20
N ALA A 168 21.76 10.62 6.49
CA ALA A 168 21.17 9.51 7.22
C ALA A 168 19.82 9.10 6.62
N CYS A 169 19.01 10.08 6.23
CA CYS A 169 17.73 9.86 5.55
C CYS A 169 17.92 9.08 4.24
N VAL A 170 18.83 9.55 3.38
CA VAL A 170 19.13 8.90 2.08
C VAL A 170 19.64 7.48 2.27
N ASN A 171 20.48 7.24 3.28
CA ASN A 171 20.99 5.90 3.56
C ASN A 171 19.89 4.92 4.02
N ALA A 172 18.94 5.37 4.85
CA ALA A 172 17.80 4.56 5.25
C ALA A 172 16.86 4.25 4.08
N GLU A 173 16.62 5.23 3.20
CA GLU A 173 15.85 5.02 1.97
C GLU A 173 16.51 4.01 1.04
N ARG A 174 17.82 4.13 0.80
CA ARG A 174 18.56 3.20 -0.06
C ARG A 174 18.44 1.75 0.42
N ARG A 175 18.65 1.50 1.71
CA ARG A 175 18.47 0.16 2.30
C ARG A 175 17.03 -0.34 2.16
N THR A 176 16.05 0.55 2.29
CA THR A 176 14.64 0.20 2.08
C THR A 176 14.37 -0.16 0.62
N MET A 177 14.92 0.58 -0.33
CA MET A 177 14.77 0.27 -1.75
C MET A 177 15.47 -1.04 -2.12
N GLU A 178 16.64 -1.34 -1.55
CA GLU A 178 17.31 -2.64 -1.73
C GLU A 178 16.40 -3.81 -1.28
N ARG A 179 15.72 -3.68 -0.14
CA ARG A 179 14.74 -4.68 0.31
C ARG A 179 13.49 -4.70 -0.57
N TRP A 180 13.04 -3.54 -1.06
CA TRP A 180 11.92 -3.46 -1.98
C TRP A 180 12.22 -4.22 -3.28
N VAL A 181 13.46 -4.19 -3.78
CA VAL A 181 13.88 -4.99 -4.94
C VAL A 181 13.75 -6.48 -4.69
N ILE A 182 14.08 -6.96 -3.48
CA ILE A 182 13.92 -8.37 -3.11
C ILE A 182 12.44 -8.75 -3.12
N PHE A 183 11.58 -7.93 -2.52
CA PHE A 183 10.14 -8.13 -2.53
C PHE A 183 9.54 -8.07 -3.93
N ASN A 184 9.95 -7.11 -4.75
CA ASN A 184 9.48 -6.95 -6.12
C ASN A 184 9.71 -8.23 -6.94
N LYS A 185 10.83 -8.93 -6.74
CA LYS A 185 11.09 -10.22 -7.43
C LYS A 185 10.07 -11.30 -7.11
N ILE A 186 9.43 -11.24 -5.94
CA ILE A 186 8.39 -12.21 -5.53
C ILE A 186 7.06 -11.88 -6.21
N ILE A 187 6.73 -10.59 -6.30
CA ILE A 187 5.40 -10.12 -6.70
C ILE A 187 5.27 -9.77 -8.20
N GLU A 188 6.35 -9.30 -8.84
CA GLU A 188 6.38 -8.81 -10.22
C GLU A 188 5.81 -9.81 -11.25
N PRO A 189 6.05 -11.13 -11.15
CA PRO A 189 5.45 -12.10 -12.07
C PRO A 189 3.90 -12.12 -12.06
N TYR A 190 3.28 -11.53 -11.04
CA TYR A 190 1.83 -11.50 -10.83
C TYR A 190 1.23 -10.10 -11.03
N GLU A 191 2.04 -9.12 -11.39
CA GLU A 191 1.55 -7.78 -11.70
C GLU A 191 0.89 -7.74 -13.07
N THR A 192 -0.31 -7.17 -13.14
CA THR A 192 -1.04 -6.85 -14.36
C THR A 192 -1.44 -5.38 -14.32
N ILE A 193 -1.82 -4.79 -15.46
CA ILE A 193 -2.29 -3.39 -15.50
C ILE A 193 -3.38 -3.11 -14.48
N GLN A 194 -4.29 -4.06 -14.26
CA GLN A 194 -5.38 -3.92 -13.30
C GLN A 194 -4.90 -3.98 -11.85
N THR A 195 -3.78 -4.65 -11.57
CA THR A 195 -3.26 -4.83 -10.21
C THR A 195 -2.09 -3.91 -9.87
N LEU A 196 -1.51 -3.22 -10.86
CA LEU A 196 -0.40 -2.29 -10.64
C LEU A 196 -0.74 -1.15 -9.68
N SER A 197 -2.01 -0.74 -9.55
CA SER A 197 -2.41 0.29 -8.57
C SER A 197 -2.21 -0.14 -7.12
N TYR A 198 -2.15 -1.44 -6.81
CA TYR A 198 -1.85 -1.93 -5.46
C TYR A 198 -0.37 -1.72 -5.10
N SER A 199 0.55 -1.98 -6.04
CA SER A 199 1.99 -1.75 -5.89
C SER A 199 2.39 -0.27 -6.03
N TYR A 200 1.65 0.45 -6.88
CA TYR A 200 1.91 1.81 -7.30
C TYR A 200 0.63 2.66 -7.21
N PRO A 201 0.18 3.04 -5.99
CA PRO A 201 -1.09 3.76 -5.78
C PRO A 201 -1.18 5.10 -6.51
N TYR A 202 -0.03 5.67 -6.85
CA TYR A 202 0.05 6.89 -7.65
C TYR A 202 -0.60 6.72 -9.04
N ILE A 203 -0.59 5.51 -9.63
CA ILE A 203 -1.25 5.23 -10.92
C ILE A 203 -2.74 5.56 -10.84
N GLU A 204 -3.43 5.17 -9.78
CA GLU A 204 -4.89 5.37 -9.66
C GLU A 204 -5.26 6.86 -9.74
N LYS A 205 -4.42 7.73 -9.15
CA LYS A 205 -4.58 9.18 -9.21
C LYS A 205 -4.46 9.74 -10.63
N THR A 206 -3.77 9.05 -11.53
CA THR A 206 -3.60 9.49 -12.92
C THR A 206 -4.81 9.16 -13.82
N ASN A 207 -5.74 8.30 -13.36
CA ASN A 207 -6.86 7.80 -14.17
C ASN A 207 -7.86 8.91 -14.59
N GLY A 208 -7.89 10.05 -13.89
CA GLY A 208 -8.57 11.27 -14.36
C GLY A 208 -10.07 11.12 -14.65
N GLY A 209 -10.76 10.16 -14.03
CA GLY A 209 -12.19 9.92 -14.22
C GLY A 209 -12.58 9.16 -15.49
N ILE A 210 -11.64 8.77 -16.36
CA ILE A 210 -11.95 8.18 -17.66
C ILE A 210 -12.73 6.85 -17.58
N GLY A 211 -12.49 6.05 -16.54
CA GLY A 211 -13.27 4.84 -16.26
C GLY A 211 -14.74 5.13 -15.93
N ARG A 212 -14.99 6.20 -15.15
CA ARG A 212 -16.35 6.65 -14.81
C ARG A 212 -17.05 7.23 -16.05
N THR A 213 -16.34 8.03 -16.85
CA THR A 213 -16.83 8.51 -18.14
C THR A 213 -17.22 7.36 -19.06
N LYS A 214 -16.40 6.31 -19.17
CA LYS A 214 -16.71 5.11 -19.96
C LYS A 214 -18.00 4.44 -19.47
N PHE A 215 -18.16 4.30 -18.16
CA PHE A 215 -19.35 3.69 -17.58
C PHE A 215 -20.62 4.48 -17.95
N ILE A 216 -20.67 5.78 -17.64
CA ILE A 216 -21.82 6.66 -17.90
C ILE A 216 -22.23 6.63 -19.38
N LEU A 217 -21.24 6.67 -20.29
CA LEU A 217 -21.48 6.77 -21.72
C LEU A 217 -21.88 5.45 -22.39
N LEU A 218 -21.57 4.30 -21.78
CA LEU A 218 -21.93 2.99 -22.34
C LEU A 218 -23.22 2.42 -21.76
N ASP A 219 -23.56 2.77 -20.52
CA ASP A 219 -24.71 2.26 -19.77
C ASP A 219 -26.05 2.88 -20.21
N GLY A 220 -26.03 4.10 -20.78
CA GLY A 220 -27.24 4.83 -21.20
C GLY A 220 -27.40 5.06 -22.70
N ASN A 221 -26.49 4.57 -23.54
CA ASN A 221 -26.47 4.91 -24.98
C ASN A 221 -27.20 3.88 -25.85
N SER A 222 -28.33 4.30 -26.43
CA SER A 222 -29.16 3.53 -27.36
C SER A 222 -28.75 3.68 -28.83
N ASP A 223 -27.88 4.64 -29.17
CA ASP A 223 -27.34 4.81 -30.52
C ASP A 223 -26.17 3.84 -30.74
N VAL A 224 -26.40 2.85 -31.60
CA VAL A 224 -25.44 1.77 -31.88
C VAL A 224 -24.18 2.28 -32.58
N GLU A 225 -24.28 3.26 -33.48
CA GLU A 225 -23.12 3.75 -34.25
C GLU A 225 -22.28 4.74 -33.43
N GLN A 226 -22.95 5.59 -32.64
CA GLN A 226 -22.27 6.43 -31.64
C GLN A 226 -21.54 5.56 -30.62
N LYS A 227 -22.20 4.52 -30.09
CA LYS A 227 -21.62 3.57 -29.14
C LYS A 227 -20.40 2.85 -29.71
N LYS A 228 -20.45 2.36 -30.96
CA LYS A 228 -19.29 1.76 -31.64
C LYS A 228 -18.11 2.74 -31.73
N SER A 229 -18.38 3.99 -32.07
CA SER A 229 -17.34 5.02 -32.18
C SER A 229 -16.69 5.31 -30.82
N ILE A 230 -17.50 5.44 -29.77
CA ILE A 230 -17.03 5.63 -28.39
C ILE A 230 -16.18 4.44 -27.93
N VAL A 231 -16.64 3.21 -28.18
CA VAL A 231 -15.89 1.97 -27.84
C VAL A 231 -14.53 1.97 -28.52
N ARG A 232 -14.46 2.28 -29.82
CA ARG A 232 -13.20 2.33 -30.56
C ARG A 232 -12.23 3.37 -30.01
N ILE A 233 -12.72 4.54 -29.58
CA ILE A 233 -11.89 5.56 -28.94
C ILE A 233 -11.34 5.04 -27.59
N PHE A 234 -12.16 4.36 -26.79
CA PHE A 234 -11.69 3.75 -25.54
C PHE A 234 -10.70 2.60 -25.76
N GLU A 235 -10.83 1.81 -26.83
CA GLU A 235 -9.86 0.78 -27.18
C GLU A 235 -8.49 1.38 -27.55
N LEU A 236 -8.50 2.46 -28.35
CA LEU A 236 -7.28 3.20 -28.70
C LEU A 236 -6.64 3.83 -27.46
N HIS A 237 -7.46 4.46 -26.62
CA HIS A 237 -7.01 5.01 -25.33
C HIS A 237 -6.36 3.93 -24.46
N ALA A 238 -7.02 2.78 -24.29
CA ALA A 238 -6.52 1.70 -23.46
C ALA A 238 -5.14 1.21 -23.92
N ALA A 239 -4.94 1.02 -25.22
CA ALA A 239 -3.65 0.58 -25.77
C ALA A 239 -2.51 1.58 -25.51
N VAL A 240 -2.78 2.88 -25.65
CA VAL A 240 -1.78 3.93 -25.39
C VAL A 240 -1.54 4.13 -23.89
N TYR A 241 -2.61 4.10 -23.10
CA TYR A 241 -2.57 4.23 -21.65
C TYR A 241 -1.75 3.10 -21.02
N GLU A 242 -2.03 1.85 -21.39
CA GLU A 242 -1.31 0.67 -20.92
C GLU A 242 0.20 0.79 -21.17
N LYS A 243 0.60 1.14 -22.40
CA LYS A 243 2.02 1.34 -22.73
C LYS A 243 2.66 2.41 -21.86
N ASN A 244 2.00 3.57 -21.68
CA ASN A 244 2.58 4.66 -20.89
C ASN A 244 2.66 4.33 -19.40
N ILE A 245 1.72 3.56 -18.86
CA ILE A 245 1.78 3.06 -17.49
C ILE A 245 2.96 2.11 -17.32
N LEU A 246 3.17 1.17 -18.25
CA LEU A 246 4.32 0.26 -18.20
C LEU A 246 5.65 1.00 -18.31
N ASP A 247 5.75 2.00 -19.17
CA ASP A 247 6.94 2.85 -19.30
C ASP A 247 7.22 3.63 -18.00
N LEU A 248 6.18 4.20 -17.37
CA LEU A 248 6.29 4.89 -16.08
C LEU A 248 6.75 3.94 -14.97
N ILE A 249 6.17 2.75 -14.88
CA ILE A 249 6.53 1.76 -13.86
C ILE A 249 7.94 1.22 -14.10
N SER A 250 8.35 1.00 -15.34
CA SER A 250 9.72 0.63 -15.69
C SER A 250 10.72 1.69 -15.20
N LEU A 251 10.40 2.98 -15.40
CA LEU A 251 11.24 4.07 -14.89
C LEU A 251 11.34 4.07 -13.36
N VAL A 252 10.21 3.91 -12.66
CA VAL A 252 10.18 3.85 -11.19
C VAL A 252 11.01 2.65 -10.68
N LYS A 253 10.81 1.47 -11.26
CA LYS A 253 11.56 0.24 -10.94
C LYS A 253 13.06 0.46 -11.16
N HIS A 254 13.44 0.99 -12.32
CA HIS A 254 14.83 1.24 -12.66
C HIS A 254 15.52 2.18 -11.65
N THR A 255 14.85 3.26 -11.24
CA THR A 255 15.43 4.19 -10.26
C THR A 255 15.51 3.58 -8.87
N ARG A 256 14.48 2.85 -8.40
CA ARG A 256 14.55 2.15 -7.11
C ARG A 256 15.71 1.14 -7.09
N ILE A 257 15.89 0.38 -8.18
CA ILE A 257 16.93 -0.64 -8.30
C ILE A 257 18.33 -0.03 -8.37
N ASN A 258 18.55 0.96 -9.24
CA ASN A 258 19.89 1.43 -9.57
C ASN A 258 20.35 2.65 -8.76
N GLU A 259 19.42 3.48 -8.31
CA GLU A 259 19.72 4.70 -7.57
C GLU A 259 19.35 4.58 -6.08
N GLY A 260 18.51 3.61 -5.70
CA GLY A 260 18.10 3.40 -4.32
C GLY A 260 17.18 4.52 -3.79
N ILE A 261 16.38 5.14 -4.66
CA ILE A 261 15.53 6.29 -4.33
C ILE A 261 14.07 5.99 -4.71
N ASP A 262 13.12 6.40 -3.86
CA ASP A 262 11.70 6.43 -4.20
C ASP A 262 11.30 7.78 -4.82
N LEU A 263 11.18 7.81 -6.14
CA LEU A 263 10.80 9.00 -6.90
C LEU A 263 9.34 9.43 -6.70
N LEU A 264 8.48 8.50 -6.28
CA LEU A 264 7.05 8.77 -6.18
C LEU A 264 6.71 9.45 -4.86
N SER A 265 7.54 9.33 -3.84
CA SER A 265 7.34 9.99 -2.55
C SER A 265 8.18 11.27 -2.44
N ASN A 266 7.84 12.12 -1.48
CA ASN A 266 8.78 13.14 -0.99
C ASN A 266 9.82 12.44 -0.09
N GLY A 267 10.57 11.53 -0.70
CA GLY A 267 11.62 10.73 -0.09
C GLY A 267 12.80 11.57 0.39
N CYS A 268 13.87 10.90 0.79
CA CYS A 268 15.11 11.53 1.21
C CYS A 268 15.99 11.80 -0.01
N GLY A 269 16.07 10.89 -0.98
CA GLY A 269 16.87 11.01 -2.19
C GLY A 269 16.29 11.99 -3.20
N ILE A 270 17.17 12.71 -3.90
CA ILE A 270 16.79 13.62 -4.98
C ILE A 270 17.55 13.22 -6.24
N SER A 271 16.86 12.56 -7.17
CA SER A 271 17.30 12.42 -8.56
C SER A 271 16.46 13.36 -9.42
N SER A 272 16.97 14.57 -9.69
CA SER A 272 16.24 15.60 -10.44
C SER A 272 15.86 15.12 -11.85
N LYS A 273 16.76 14.39 -12.52
CA LYS A 273 16.52 13.85 -13.85
C LYS A 273 15.42 12.79 -13.86
N ALA A 274 15.51 11.78 -12.99
CA ALA A 274 14.54 10.69 -12.99
C ALA A 274 13.17 11.18 -12.47
N LYS A 275 13.15 12.07 -11.47
CA LYS A 275 11.93 12.74 -11.00
C LYS A 275 11.25 13.54 -12.12
N ASN A 276 12.01 14.31 -12.90
CA ASN A 276 11.46 15.04 -14.04
C ASN A 276 10.89 14.10 -15.10
N ALA A 277 11.55 12.97 -15.38
CA ALA A 277 11.05 11.98 -16.32
C ALA A 277 9.73 11.32 -15.84
N VAL A 278 9.61 11.00 -14.54
CA VAL A 278 8.35 10.52 -13.94
C VAL A 278 7.27 11.59 -14.06
N LEU A 279 7.56 12.84 -13.70
CA LEU A 279 6.59 13.94 -13.80
C LEU A 279 6.12 14.16 -15.24
N GLN A 280 7.03 14.13 -16.21
CA GLN A 280 6.71 14.25 -17.63
C GLN A 280 5.80 13.10 -18.07
N LYS A 281 6.14 11.84 -17.74
CA LYS A 281 5.32 10.68 -18.10
C LYS A 281 3.93 10.73 -17.48
N THR A 282 3.82 11.16 -16.23
CA THR A 282 2.53 11.40 -15.57
C THR A 282 1.72 12.46 -16.31
N ALA A 283 2.34 13.57 -16.72
CA ALA A 283 1.66 14.62 -17.46
C ALA A 283 1.17 14.12 -18.83
N GLU A 284 1.98 13.30 -19.53
CA GLU A 284 1.58 12.65 -20.79
C GLU A 284 0.35 11.75 -20.60
N ILE A 285 0.32 10.92 -19.55
CA ILE A 285 -0.82 10.06 -19.22
C ILE A 285 -2.08 10.90 -18.94
N HIS A 286 -1.93 11.96 -18.15
CA HIS A 286 -3.05 12.84 -17.82
C HIS A 286 -3.62 13.54 -19.06
N GLU A 287 -2.75 14.05 -19.94
CA GLU A 287 -3.17 14.72 -21.18
C GLU A 287 -3.88 13.77 -22.13
N ILE A 288 -3.44 12.51 -22.21
CA ILE A 288 -4.12 11.46 -22.99
C ILE A 288 -5.54 11.21 -22.45
N ASN A 289 -5.70 11.15 -21.13
CA ASN A 289 -7.02 10.97 -20.50
C ASN A 289 -7.94 12.16 -20.83
N ILE A 290 -7.46 13.39 -20.68
CA ILE A 290 -8.22 14.61 -21.00
C ILE A 290 -8.58 14.65 -22.49
N THR A 291 -7.61 14.40 -23.37
CA THR A 291 -7.82 14.45 -24.82
C THR A 291 -8.84 13.41 -25.25
N THR A 292 -8.77 12.20 -24.69
CA THR A 292 -9.74 11.14 -24.97
C THR A 292 -11.15 11.55 -24.55
N ILE A 293 -11.32 12.08 -23.34
CA ILE A 293 -12.63 12.57 -22.86
C ILE A 293 -13.16 13.67 -23.79
N LYS A 294 -12.33 14.65 -24.17
CA LYS A 294 -12.72 15.72 -25.08
C LYS A 294 -13.11 15.20 -26.47
N SER A 295 -12.39 14.23 -27.02
CA SER A 295 -12.73 13.61 -28.30
C SER A 295 -14.06 12.88 -28.23
N ILE A 296 -14.38 12.25 -27.10
CA ILE A 296 -15.67 11.57 -26.90
C ILE A 296 -16.79 12.59 -26.74
N GLN A 297 -16.58 13.68 -25.98
CA GLN A 297 -17.56 14.76 -25.80
C GLN A 297 -18.05 15.35 -27.12
N GLN A 298 -17.18 15.42 -28.14
CA GLN A 298 -17.55 15.89 -29.49
C GLN A 298 -18.55 14.97 -30.21
N LEU A 299 -18.68 13.71 -29.78
CA LEU A 299 -19.62 12.76 -30.36
C LEU A 299 -20.98 12.81 -29.67
N LEU A 300 -21.10 13.42 -28.50
CA LEU A 300 -22.29 13.39 -27.65
C LEU A 300 -23.32 14.45 -28.03
N THR A 301 -24.59 14.16 -27.75
CA THR A 301 -25.65 15.17 -27.78
C THR A 301 -25.54 16.11 -26.57
N GLU A 302 -26.19 17.28 -26.64
CA GLU A 302 -26.25 18.24 -25.52
C GLU A 302 -26.79 17.60 -24.22
N GLU A 303 -27.81 16.74 -24.35
CA GLU A 303 -28.41 16.02 -23.22
C GLU A 303 -27.45 15.00 -22.59
N GLN A 304 -26.69 14.28 -23.44
CA GLN A 304 -25.66 13.35 -22.97
C GLN A 304 -24.48 14.08 -22.31
N LEU A 305 -24.12 15.27 -22.81
CA LEU A 305 -23.10 16.13 -22.20
C LEU A 305 -23.53 16.62 -20.82
N GLN A 306 -24.76 17.12 -20.69
CA GLN A 306 -25.30 17.56 -19.39
C GLN A 306 -25.35 16.40 -18.39
N LYS A 307 -25.73 15.20 -18.83
CA LYS A 307 -25.70 14.01 -17.99
C LYS A 307 -24.28 13.67 -17.53
N LEU A 308 -23.29 13.75 -18.43
CA LEU A 308 -21.89 13.50 -18.10
C LEU A 308 -21.33 14.54 -17.11
N GLU A 309 -21.73 15.81 -17.22
CA GLU A 309 -21.33 16.88 -16.28
C GLU A 309 -21.99 16.75 -14.91
N GLN A 310 -23.21 16.21 -14.83
CA GLN A 310 -23.93 15.99 -13.58
C GLN A 310 -23.49 14.71 -12.85
N GLU A 311 -23.13 13.67 -13.59
CA GLU A 311 -22.78 12.35 -13.06
C GLU A 311 -21.27 12.10 -12.96
N GLY A 312 -20.41 12.95 -13.54
CA GLY A 312 -18.95 12.84 -13.56
C GLY A 312 -18.26 13.51 -12.38
#